data_AF-A0A9P5WP64-F1
#
_entry.id   AF-A0A9P5WP64-F1
#
_cell.length_a   1.000
_cell.length_b   1.000
_cell.length_c   1.000
_cell.angle_alpha   90.00
_cell.angle_beta   90.00
_cell.angle_gamma   90.00
#
_symmetry.space_group_name_H-M   'P 1'
#
loop_
_entity.id
_entity.type
_entity.pdbx_description
1 polymer ?
#
loop_
_entity_poly.entity_id
_entity_poly.type
_entity_poly.pdbx_seq_one_letter_code
_entity_poly.pdbx_strand_id
1 'polypeptide(L)'
;MHWKGRVGKIYTKIPIEEWNIIRQSRALGYPKFKFRMHRFNQNKGPKFSASASRAKAPPTQQCQKCLEYGHYTYDCKAERVYKARPTRTQQLKKPLKRIEVEVPEEFLPKK
;
A
#
# COMPACT_ATOMS: atom_id res chain seq x y z
N MET A 1 35.21 -39.82 -22.41
CA MET A 1 34.16 -39.47 -21.43
C MET A 1 33.66 -38.08 -21.77
N HIS A 2 32.54 -37.97 -22.48
CA HIS A 2 32.02 -36.71 -23.02
C HIS A 2 30.52 -36.63 -22.72
N TRP A 3 30.14 -35.88 -21.68
CA TRP A 3 28.74 -35.71 -21.28
C TRP A 3 28.12 -34.54 -22.08
N LYS A 4 27.37 -34.85 -23.13
CA LYS A 4 26.42 -33.89 -23.72
C LYS A 4 25.11 -33.93 -22.92
N GLY A 5 25.05 -33.13 -21.86
CA GLY A 5 23.85 -32.90 -21.06
C GLY A 5 22.90 -31.93 -21.77
N ARG A 6 21.82 -32.49 -22.32
CA ARG A 6 20.72 -31.78 -22.99
C ARG A 6 19.92 -31.00 -21.94
N VAL A 7 19.81 -29.68 -22.12
CA VAL A 7 18.99 -28.76 -21.32
C VAL A 7 17.50 -29.18 -21.35
N GLY A 8 17.02 -29.74 -20.23
CA GLY A 8 15.62 -30.07 -20.01
C GLY A 8 14.88 -28.91 -19.33
N LYS A 9 13.91 -28.34 -20.03
CA LYS A 9 13.00 -27.28 -19.56
C LYS A 9 12.17 -27.78 -18.38
N ILE A 10 12.37 -27.22 -17.19
CA ILE A 10 11.55 -27.47 -16.01
C ILE A 10 10.41 -26.44 -15.99
N TYR A 11 9.42 -26.63 -16.86
CA TYR A 11 8.10 -26.01 -16.68
C TYR A 11 7.08 -27.14 -16.62
N THR A 12 7.00 -27.78 -15.47
CA THR A 12 5.93 -28.71 -15.16
C THR A 12 4.66 -27.92 -14.85
N LYS A 13 3.68 -28.14 -15.73
CA LYS A 13 2.28 -27.72 -15.66
C LYS A 13 1.70 -28.04 -14.28
N ILE A 14 1.15 -27.03 -13.60
CA ILE A 14 0.34 -27.22 -12.39
C ILE A 14 -1.09 -27.55 -12.88
N PRO A 15 -1.63 -28.75 -12.59
CA PRO A 15 -3.00 -29.14 -12.99
C PRO A 15 -4.07 -28.41 -12.17
N ILE A 16 -5.24 -28.19 -12.77
CA ILE A 16 -6.30 -27.23 -12.38
C ILE A 16 -7.36 -27.78 -11.39
N GLU A 17 -7.16 -28.93 -10.76
CA GLU A 17 -8.24 -29.58 -9.99
C GLU A 17 -7.97 -29.71 -8.48
N GLU A 18 -7.87 -28.59 -7.76
CA GLU A 18 -7.98 -28.56 -6.29
C GLU A 18 -8.78 -27.35 -5.77
N TRP A 19 -10.04 -27.23 -6.21
CA TRP A 19 -11.01 -26.25 -5.64
C TRP A 19 -12.05 -26.87 -4.68
N ASN A 20 -11.95 -28.16 -4.36
CA ASN A 20 -12.94 -28.84 -3.50
C ASN A 20 -12.51 -29.11 -2.05
N ILE A 21 -11.49 -28.41 -1.54
CA ILE A 21 -11.05 -28.51 -0.12
C ILE A 21 -11.42 -27.27 0.73
N ILE A 22 -11.96 -26.19 0.15
CA ILE A 22 -12.32 -24.96 0.90
C ILE A 22 -13.83 -24.89 1.28
N ARG A 23 -14.62 -25.94 1.03
CA ARG A 23 -16.08 -25.91 1.29
C ARG A 23 -16.59 -26.78 2.45
N GLN A 24 -15.80 -27.70 3.03
CA GLN A 24 -16.35 -28.73 3.94
C GLN A 24 -15.93 -28.73 5.41
N SER A 25 -15.16 -27.76 5.94
CA SER A 25 -14.86 -27.72 7.38
C SER A 25 -15.66 -26.64 8.11
N ARG A 26 -16.97 -26.89 8.27
CA ARG A 26 -17.86 -26.15 9.18
C ARG A 26 -18.20 -27.05 10.38
N ALA A 27 -17.20 -27.48 11.13
CA ALA A 27 -17.33 -28.09 12.44
C ALA A 27 -15.96 -28.06 13.13
N LEU A 28 -15.93 -27.89 14.45
CA LEU A 28 -14.78 -27.61 15.31
C LEU A 28 -14.45 -26.11 15.42
N GLY A 29 -14.91 -25.53 16.54
CA GLY A 29 -14.81 -24.12 16.85
C GLY A 29 -13.37 -23.64 17.04
N TYR A 30 -12.99 -22.68 16.22
CA TYR A 30 -11.83 -21.82 16.48
C TYR A 30 -12.24 -20.69 17.44
N PRO A 31 -11.38 -20.29 18.39
CA PRO A 31 -11.66 -19.17 19.26
C PRO A 31 -11.90 -17.93 18.40
N LYS A 32 -13.10 -17.34 18.50
CA LYS A 32 -13.45 -16.09 17.83
C LYS A 32 -12.60 -14.96 18.41
N PHE A 33 -11.38 -14.79 17.91
CA PHE A 33 -10.72 -13.50 17.93
C PHE A 33 -11.66 -12.55 17.20
N LYS A 34 -12.40 -11.72 17.94
CA LYS A 34 -13.23 -10.64 17.39
C LYS A 34 -12.29 -9.59 16.79
N PHE A 35 -11.71 -9.90 15.63
CA PHE A 35 -11.26 -8.85 14.73
C PHE A 35 -12.52 -8.12 14.28
N ARG A 36 -12.85 -7.04 14.99
CA ARG A 36 -13.81 -6.04 14.53
C ARG A 36 -13.21 -5.39 13.30
N MET A 37 -13.47 -6.00 12.14
CA MET A 37 -13.18 -5.41 10.85
C MET A 37 -14.06 -4.15 10.74
N HIS A 38 -13.47 -2.97 10.91
CA HIS A 38 -14.10 -1.73 10.50
C HIS A 38 -14.17 -1.79 8.97
N ARG A 39 -15.32 -2.24 8.45
CA ARG A 39 -15.62 -2.18 7.02
C ARG A 39 -15.64 -0.69 6.66
N PHE A 40 -14.57 -0.20 6.06
CA PHE A 40 -14.52 1.15 5.50
C PHE A 40 -15.70 1.30 4.54
N ASN A 41 -16.60 2.22 4.85
CA ASN A 41 -17.73 2.57 4.00
C ASN A 41 -17.18 3.20 2.72
N GLN A 42 -17.25 2.46 1.61
CA GLN A 42 -16.64 2.86 0.33
C GLN A 42 -17.41 3.99 -0.39
N ASN A 43 -18.47 4.55 0.19
CA ASN A 43 -19.35 5.53 -0.48
C ASN A 43 -19.12 6.99 -0.05
N LYS A 44 -17.87 7.40 0.20
CA LYS A 44 -17.51 8.83 0.39
C LYS A 44 -16.26 9.23 -0.40
N GLY A 45 -16.11 8.72 -1.62
CA GLY A 45 -15.21 9.34 -2.60
C GLY A 45 -15.87 10.60 -3.16
N PRO A 46 -15.10 11.68 -3.47
CA PRO A 46 -15.65 12.84 -4.14
C PRO A 46 -16.30 12.43 -5.46
N LYS A 47 -17.58 12.76 -5.63
CA LYS A 47 -18.30 12.54 -6.89
C LYS A 47 -17.80 13.58 -7.90
N PHE A 48 -16.86 13.19 -8.75
CA PHE A 48 -16.42 14.05 -9.86
C PHE A 48 -17.58 14.19 -10.84
N SER A 49 -18.23 15.37 -10.89
CA SER A 49 -19.20 15.71 -11.92
C SER A 49 -18.49 15.69 -13.28
N ALA A 50 -18.97 14.87 -14.21
CA ALA A 50 -18.36 14.55 -15.49
C ALA A 50 -18.35 15.68 -16.55
N SER A 51 -18.39 16.96 -16.14
CA SER A 51 -18.54 18.12 -17.01
C SER A 51 -17.34 19.08 -17.00
N ALA A 52 -16.13 18.61 -16.68
CA ALA A 52 -14.90 19.42 -16.64
C ALA A 52 -13.88 19.03 -17.71
N SER A 53 -14.31 18.66 -18.92
CA SER A 53 -13.45 18.16 -20.01
C SER A 53 -12.50 19.21 -20.62
N ARG A 54 -12.53 20.46 -20.15
CA ARG A 54 -11.57 21.51 -20.52
C ARG A 54 -11.20 22.45 -19.37
N ALA A 55 -11.39 22.02 -18.12
CA ALA A 55 -10.96 22.82 -16.98
C ALA A 55 -9.44 22.71 -16.85
N LYS A 56 -8.73 23.86 -16.80
CA LYS A 56 -7.34 23.84 -16.32
C LYS A 56 -7.34 23.21 -14.92
N ALA A 57 -6.35 22.38 -14.64
CA ALA A 57 -6.23 21.76 -13.34
C ALA A 57 -6.18 22.85 -12.26
N PRO A 58 -6.91 22.70 -11.13
CA PRO A 58 -6.81 23.65 -10.05
C PRO A 58 -5.36 23.70 -9.54
N PRO A 59 -4.90 24.84 -9.00
CA PRO A 59 -3.53 24.99 -8.51
C PRO A 59 -3.19 24.03 -7.37
N THR A 60 -4.20 23.41 -6.74
CA THR A 60 -4.04 22.38 -5.70
C THR A 60 -3.84 20.97 -6.27
N GLN A 61 -4.08 20.76 -7.57
CA GLN A 61 -3.95 19.44 -8.18
C GLN A 61 -2.48 19.09 -8.38
N GLN A 62 -2.04 18.02 -7.72
CA GLN A 62 -0.70 17.47 -7.88
C GLN A 62 -0.67 16.37 -8.96
N CYS A 63 0.28 16.49 -9.89
CA CYS A 63 0.52 15.48 -10.91
C CYS A 63 1.22 14.24 -10.30
N GLN A 64 0.69 13.04 -10.56
CA GLN A 64 1.30 11.80 -10.05
C GLN A 64 2.62 11.42 -10.73
N LYS A 65 2.92 12.00 -11.90
CA LYS A 65 4.08 11.66 -12.72
C LYS A 65 5.33 12.45 -12.32
N CYS A 66 5.22 13.78 -12.19
CA CYS A 66 6.33 14.67 -11.83
C CYS A 66 6.24 15.22 -10.40
N LEU A 67 5.09 15.05 -9.72
CA LEU A 67 4.83 15.56 -8.36
C LEU A 67 4.73 17.08 -8.23
N GLU A 68 4.63 17.81 -9.36
CA GLU A 68 4.37 19.25 -9.41
C GLU A 68 2.86 19.56 -9.47
N TYR A 69 2.52 20.82 -9.20
CA TYR A 69 1.14 21.30 -9.17
C TYR A 69 0.72 21.97 -10.49
N GLY A 70 -0.58 22.08 -10.72
CA GLY A 70 -1.15 22.92 -11.78
C GLY A 70 -1.42 22.23 -13.12
N HIS A 71 -1.28 20.91 -13.21
CA HIS A 71 -1.70 20.12 -14.37
C HIS A 71 -2.18 18.73 -13.98
N TYR A 72 -2.98 18.12 -14.85
CA TYR A 72 -3.38 16.73 -14.71
C TYR A 72 -2.31 15.79 -15.26
N THR A 73 -2.29 14.55 -14.77
CA THR A 73 -1.30 13.55 -15.18
C THR A 73 -1.29 13.29 -16.70
N TYR A 74 -2.42 13.46 -17.38
CA TYR A 74 -2.53 13.25 -18.83
C TYR A 74 -1.85 14.34 -19.67
N ASP A 75 -1.70 15.57 -19.15
CA ASP A 75 -1.02 16.68 -19.83
C ASP A 75 0.49 16.75 -19.48
N CYS A 76 0.98 15.85 -18.62
CA CYS A 76 2.32 15.95 -18.06
C CYS A 76 3.42 15.55 -19.07
N LYS A 77 4.14 16.57 -19.57
CA LYS A 77 5.29 16.41 -20.48
C LYS A 77 6.62 16.12 -19.77
N ALA A 78 6.71 16.36 -18.46
CA ALA A 78 7.93 16.14 -17.69
C ALA A 78 8.28 14.64 -17.56
N GLU A 79 9.56 14.33 -17.36
CA GLU A 79 10.02 12.97 -17.07
C GLU A 79 9.54 12.51 -15.67
N ARG A 80 9.40 11.19 -15.48
CA ARG A 80 9.02 10.62 -14.18
C ARG A 80 10.14 10.83 -13.18
N VAL A 81 9.90 11.67 -12.18
CA VAL A 81 10.86 11.87 -11.09
C VAL A 81 10.68 10.76 -10.07
N TYR A 82 11.67 9.87 -9.96
CA TYR A 82 11.69 8.86 -8.90
C TYR A 82 12.21 9.46 -7.60
N LYS A 83 11.34 9.57 -6.58
CA LYS A 83 11.74 9.91 -5.22
C LYS A 83 11.96 8.62 -4.43
N ALA A 84 13.22 8.25 -4.21
CA ALA A 84 13.55 7.06 -3.43
C ALA A 84 13.02 7.19 -2.00
N ARG A 85 12.31 6.16 -1.53
CA ARG A 85 11.89 6.07 -0.13
C ARG A 85 13.13 5.80 0.73
N PRO A 86 13.41 6.59 1.77
CA PRO A 86 14.56 6.32 2.63
C PRO A 86 14.40 4.99 3.33
N THR A 87 15.47 4.20 3.37
CA THR A 87 15.46 2.91 4.07
C THR A 87 15.32 3.10 5.57
N ARG A 88 14.85 2.05 6.28
CA ARG A 88 14.71 2.09 7.74
C ARG A 88 16.00 2.50 8.44
N THR A 89 17.16 2.01 7.99
CA THR A 89 18.47 2.39 8.53
C THR A 89 18.83 3.83 8.23
N GLN A 90 18.48 4.36 7.05
CA GLN A 90 18.67 5.76 6.71
C GLN A 90 17.77 6.69 7.53
N GLN A 91 16.59 6.23 7.92
CA GLN A 91 15.69 6.99 8.81
C GLN A 91 16.23 7.05 10.25
N LEU A 92 16.75 5.94 10.78
CA LEU A 92 17.31 5.86 12.14
C LEU A 92 18.58 6.71 12.33
N LYS A 93 19.31 7.02 11.26
CA LYS A 93 20.46 7.92 11.30
C LYS A 93 20.08 9.39 11.52
N LYS A 94 18.80 9.76 11.34
CA LYS A 94 18.35 11.13 11.59
C LYS A 94 18.23 11.31 13.11
N PRO A 95 18.91 12.31 13.71
CA PRO A 95 18.77 12.56 15.13
C PRO A 95 17.31 12.91 15.43
N LEU A 96 16.67 12.09 16.27
CA LEU A 96 15.29 12.34 16.68
C LEU A 96 15.28 13.59 17.56
N LYS A 97 14.44 14.57 17.21
CA LYS A 97 14.13 15.66 18.13
C LYS A 97 13.46 15.04 19.34
N ARG A 98 13.96 15.34 20.55
CA ARG A 98 13.29 14.91 21.78
C ARG A 98 11.95 15.61 21.81
N ILE A 99 10.89 14.83 21.71
CA ILE A 99 9.54 15.31 21.98
C ILE A 99 9.47 15.35 23.51
N GLU A 100 9.35 16.55 24.08
CA GLU A 100 8.94 16.67 25.48
C GLU A 100 7.53 16.11 25.57
N VAL A 101 7.42 14.93 26.15
CA VAL A 101 6.13 14.35 26.50
C VAL A 101 5.76 14.98 27.82
N GLU A 102 4.84 15.93 27.80
CA GLU A 102 4.12 16.33 29.01
C GLU A 102 3.41 15.07 29.52
N VAL A 103 3.96 14.47 30.57
CA VAL A 103 3.37 13.29 31.21
C VAL A 103 2.18 13.80 32.01
N PRO A 104 0.93 13.37 31.71
CA PRO A 104 -0.21 13.74 32.52
C PRO A 104 0.01 13.34 33.98
N GLU A 105 -0.42 14.21 34.89
CA GLU A 105 -0.25 14.07 36.35
C GLU A 105 -0.69 12.69 36.90
N GLU A 106 -1.60 12.01 36.20
CA GLU A 106 -2.12 10.68 36.55
C GLU A 106 -1.05 9.57 36.56
N PHE A 107 0.07 9.74 35.85
CA PHE A 107 1.16 8.77 35.80
C PHE A 107 2.27 9.05 36.82
N LEU A 108 2.17 10.15 37.58
CA LEU A 108 3.12 10.43 38.64
C LEU A 108 2.79 9.56 39.87
N PRO A 109 3.80 8.93 40.50
CA PRO A 109 3.56 8.14 41.70
C PRO A 109 3.05 9.06 42.81
N LYS A 110 1.86 8.76 43.32
CA LYS A 110 1.28 9.45 44.47
C LYS A 110 2.15 9.15 45.70
N LYS A 111 2.66 10.20 46.34
CA LYS A 111 3.36 10.12 47.63
C LYS A 111 2.37 9.89 48.76
#